data_AF-A0A3M7AGM7-F1
#
_entry.id   AF-A0A3M7AGM7-F1
#
_cell.length_a   1.000
_cell.length_b   1.000
_cell.length_c   1.000
_cell.angle_alpha   90.00
_cell.angle_beta   90.00
_cell.angle_gamma   90.00
#
_symmetry.space_group_name_H-M   'P 1'
#
loop_
_entity.id
_entity.type
_entity.pdbx_description
1 polymer ?
#
loop_
_entity_poly.entity_id
_entity_poly.type
_entity_poly.pdbx_seq_one_letter_code
_entity_poly.pdbx_strand_id
1 'polypeptide(L)'
;MRAPSSTALLVLASLCIDQPFCFAQAQHGPAKDPKIKAKYRDACPEYQHYSRFSHRPYSDGPMELPFQRPSQHCRTFESDLVEKIIKDFNETMVDKDLARIFNNAFPNTLDTTVRWHVDGTETHDTYAQQIFSSGSAEAWKGAQSFIVTGDINAEWLRDSTNQLAQYQRLAKKDKAIENLILGAINTQAEYVIESPYCNAFQPPPPSKLHPSDNGQGDNVHPAYQPSQVFECKYELDSLAHFLRLGNEFYDNTGSTEFLTPRWYHALESLLRVLDEQSQSTFSPKTGAFQRQEYR
;
A
#
# COMPACT_ATOMS: atom_id res chain seq x y z
N MET A 1 -52.22 -12.62 -42.96
CA MET A 1 -51.65 -13.12 -41.68
C MET A 1 -51.04 -11.92 -40.96
N ARG A 2 -51.88 -11.15 -40.24
CA ARG A 2 -51.96 -11.00 -38.77
C ARG A 2 -50.65 -10.56 -38.10
N ALA A 3 -50.64 -9.28 -37.71
CA ALA A 3 -49.66 -8.60 -36.87
C ALA A 3 -49.71 -9.11 -35.41
N PRO A 4 -48.61 -9.04 -34.65
CA PRO A 4 -48.59 -9.47 -33.26
C PRO A 4 -49.08 -8.39 -32.28
N SER A 5 -49.73 -8.92 -31.24
CA SER A 5 -50.52 -8.34 -30.15
C SER A 5 -49.81 -7.38 -29.19
N SER A 6 -50.54 -6.33 -28.78
CA SER A 6 -50.21 -5.27 -27.82
C SER A 6 -50.17 -5.70 -26.34
N THR A 7 -49.38 -6.74 -26.00
CA THR A 7 -49.29 -7.24 -24.60
C THR A 7 -47.85 -7.39 -24.09
N ALA A 8 -46.92 -6.53 -24.56
CA ALA A 8 -45.53 -6.50 -24.07
C ALA A 8 -45.01 -5.08 -23.74
N LEU A 9 -45.89 -4.13 -23.42
CA LEU A 9 -45.53 -2.72 -23.23
C LEU A 9 -46.10 -2.08 -21.94
N LEU A 10 -46.50 -2.88 -20.95
CA LEU A 10 -47.17 -2.40 -19.73
C LEU A 10 -46.57 -2.90 -18.40
N VAL A 11 -45.28 -3.24 -18.36
CA VAL A 11 -44.58 -3.64 -17.10
C VAL A 11 -43.43 -2.69 -16.72
N LEU A 12 -43.19 -1.61 -17.46
CA LEU A 12 -42.09 -0.67 -17.19
C LEU A 12 -42.54 0.77 -16.81
N ALA A 13 -43.79 0.96 -16.38
CA ALA A 13 -44.33 2.30 -16.10
C ALA A 13 -45.17 2.39 -14.82
N SER A 14 -44.73 1.78 -13.71
CA SER A 14 -45.46 1.91 -12.44
C SER A 14 -44.59 1.90 -11.17
N LEU A 15 -43.41 2.52 -11.20
CA LEU A 15 -42.63 2.78 -9.97
C LEU A 15 -41.87 4.11 -10.03
N CYS A 16 -42.61 5.21 -10.21
CA CYS A 16 -42.18 6.55 -9.83
C CYS A 16 -43.40 7.30 -9.27
N ILE A 17 -43.18 8.11 -8.22
CA ILE A 17 -44.15 8.93 -7.44
C ILE A 17 -44.71 8.10 -6.25
N ASP A 18 -44.40 8.30 -4.95
CA ASP A 18 -44.04 9.50 -4.15
C ASP A 18 -43.21 9.16 -2.88
N GLN A 19 -42.44 10.15 -2.39
CA GLN A 19 -41.52 10.20 -1.23
C GLN A 19 -42.20 10.11 0.17
N PRO A 20 -41.54 10.13 1.38
CA PRO A 20 -40.15 10.52 1.74
C PRO A 20 -39.46 9.67 2.87
N PHE A 21 -38.20 10.03 3.20
CA PHE A 21 -37.40 9.54 4.36
C PHE A 21 -37.06 8.04 4.40
N CYS A 22 -35.87 7.71 3.88
CA CYS A 22 -35.03 6.67 4.47
C CYS A 22 -33.55 6.98 4.19
N PHE A 23 -32.99 7.93 4.95
CA PHE A 23 -31.54 7.98 5.17
C PHE A 23 -31.20 6.91 6.21
N ALA A 24 -31.10 5.66 5.79
CA ALA A 24 -30.50 4.58 6.57
C ALA A 24 -30.06 3.45 5.63
N GLN A 25 -28.83 2.95 5.82
CA GLN A 25 -28.20 1.83 5.11
C GLN A 25 -27.52 2.14 3.76
N ALA A 26 -26.54 3.03 3.78
CA ALA A 26 -25.42 2.99 2.83
C ALA A 26 -24.15 2.34 3.44
N GLN A 27 -24.30 1.41 4.40
CA GLN A 27 -23.15 0.78 5.08
C GLN A 27 -22.77 -0.61 4.55
N HIS A 28 -23.63 -1.29 3.77
CA HIS A 28 -23.33 -2.62 3.24
C HIS A 28 -23.84 -2.78 1.80
N GLY A 29 -23.12 -2.22 0.83
CA GLY A 29 -23.28 -2.63 -0.56
C GLY A 29 -22.71 -4.05 -0.77
N PRO A 30 -23.19 -4.82 -1.77
CA PRO A 30 -22.73 -6.19 -2.06
C PRO A 30 -21.23 -6.29 -2.39
N ALA A 31 -20.55 -5.16 -2.60
CA ALA A 31 -19.10 -5.09 -2.81
C ALA A 31 -18.24 -5.26 -1.55
N LYS A 32 -18.82 -5.10 -0.36
CA LYS A 32 -18.10 -5.24 0.92
C LYS A 32 -18.17 -6.66 1.52
N ASP A 33 -18.91 -7.59 0.91
CA ASP A 33 -18.95 -8.99 1.39
C ASP A 33 -17.63 -9.71 1.03
N PRO A 34 -16.86 -10.18 2.03
CA PRO A 34 -15.58 -10.85 1.80
C PRO A 34 -15.68 -12.10 0.92
N LYS A 35 -16.80 -12.84 0.99
CA LYS A 35 -17.01 -14.04 0.17
C LYS A 35 -17.23 -13.69 -1.30
N ILE A 36 -17.96 -12.59 -1.54
CA ILE A 36 -18.19 -12.07 -2.89
C ILE A 36 -16.90 -11.50 -3.46
N LYS A 37 -16.15 -10.72 -2.65
CA LYS A 37 -14.85 -10.17 -3.05
C LYS A 37 -13.83 -11.26 -3.38
N ALA A 38 -13.75 -12.32 -2.56
CA ALA A 38 -12.88 -13.47 -2.82
C ALA A 38 -13.24 -14.18 -4.14
N LYS A 39 -14.54 -14.31 -4.46
CA LYS A 39 -15.00 -14.91 -5.71
C LYS A 39 -14.62 -14.10 -6.95
N TYR A 40 -14.60 -12.77 -6.85
CA TYR A 40 -14.24 -11.89 -7.96
C TYR A 40 -12.73 -11.69 -8.11
N ARG A 41 -11.93 -11.98 -7.07
CA ARG A 41 -10.48 -11.74 -7.08
C ARG A 41 -9.77 -12.46 -8.23
N ASP A 42 -10.15 -13.70 -8.51
CA ASP A 42 -9.55 -14.49 -9.61
C ASP A 42 -9.94 -13.97 -11.00
N ALA A 43 -10.99 -13.16 -11.10
CA ALA A 43 -11.45 -12.53 -12.33
C ALA A 43 -10.91 -11.10 -12.52
N CYS A 44 -10.19 -10.56 -11.53
CA CYS A 44 -9.63 -9.22 -11.60
C CYS A 44 -8.40 -9.21 -12.52
N PRO A 45 -8.39 -8.35 -13.56
CA PRO A 45 -7.20 -8.23 -14.40
C PRO A 45 -6.05 -7.58 -13.60
N GLU A 46 -4.81 -8.00 -13.88
CA GLU A 46 -3.65 -7.29 -13.39
C GLU A 46 -3.69 -5.82 -13.83
N TYR A 47 -3.48 -4.91 -12.87
CA TYR A 47 -3.67 -3.49 -13.12
C TYR A 47 -2.75 -2.94 -14.21
N GLN A 48 -1.54 -3.49 -14.34
CA GLN A 48 -0.59 -3.14 -15.41
C GLN A 48 -1.15 -3.42 -16.80
N HIS A 49 -1.98 -4.46 -16.96
CA HIS A 49 -2.67 -4.75 -18.23
C HIS A 49 -3.92 -3.91 -18.38
N TYR A 50 -4.69 -3.75 -17.31
CA TYR A 50 -5.90 -2.92 -17.29
C TYR A 50 -5.58 -1.49 -17.73
N SER A 51 -4.65 -0.82 -17.06
CA SER A 51 -4.30 0.59 -17.28
C SER A 51 -3.79 0.95 -18.69
N ARG A 52 -3.47 -0.04 -19.54
CA ARG A 52 -3.06 0.18 -20.94
C ARG A 52 -4.20 0.58 -21.87
N PHE A 53 -5.45 0.41 -21.44
CA PHE A 53 -6.63 0.68 -22.25
C PHE A 53 -7.45 1.83 -21.67
N SER A 54 -8.17 2.54 -22.54
CA SER A 54 -9.11 3.58 -22.11
C SER A 54 -10.45 2.95 -21.71
N HIS A 55 -10.97 3.31 -20.54
CA HIS A 55 -12.26 2.81 -20.07
C HIS A 55 -13.28 3.93 -19.89
N ARG A 56 -14.52 3.60 -20.23
CA ARG A 56 -15.68 4.43 -19.92
C ARG A 56 -16.07 4.26 -18.43
N PRO A 57 -16.74 5.25 -17.83
CA PRO A 57 -17.13 6.53 -18.43
C PRO A 57 -15.95 7.51 -18.56
N TYR A 58 -15.91 8.27 -19.66
CA TYR A 58 -14.98 9.40 -19.81
C TYR A 58 -15.38 10.55 -18.88
N SER A 59 -14.50 11.51 -18.62
CA SER A 59 -14.89 12.77 -17.97
C SER A 59 -15.72 13.65 -18.89
N ASP A 60 -16.54 14.51 -18.29
CA ASP A 60 -17.36 15.50 -19.00
C ASP A 60 -16.58 16.80 -19.34
N GLY A 61 -15.25 16.71 -19.40
CA GLY A 61 -14.36 17.80 -19.79
C GLY A 61 -13.94 17.72 -21.26
N PRO A 62 -13.35 18.78 -21.83
CA PRO A 62 -12.98 18.83 -23.24
C PRO A 62 -11.94 17.78 -23.67
N MET A 63 -11.18 17.19 -22.74
CA MET A 63 -10.20 16.15 -23.02
C MET A 63 -10.80 14.73 -22.95
N GLU A 64 -12.02 14.57 -22.42
CA GLU A 64 -12.70 13.27 -22.27
C GLU A 64 -11.79 12.18 -21.66
N LEU A 65 -11.11 12.49 -20.56
CA LEU A 65 -10.14 11.57 -19.93
C LEU A 65 -10.80 10.26 -19.44
N PRO A 66 -10.14 9.10 -19.64
CA PRO A 66 -10.70 7.79 -19.29
C PRO A 66 -10.77 7.55 -17.77
N PHE A 67 -11.73 6.73 -17.35
CA PHE A 67 -11.73 6.14 -16.02
C PHE A 67 -10.63 5.08 -15.95
N GLN A 68 -9.79 5.13 -14.91
CA GLN A 68 -8.65 4.21 -14.76
C GLN A 68 -8.56 3.53 -13.41
N ARG A 69 -9.56 3.67 -12.53
CA ARG A 69 -9.56 2.86 -11.30
C ARG A 69 -10.00 1.43 -11.61
N PRO A 70 -9.48 0.41 -10.91
CA PRO A 70 -10.05 -0.93 -10.95
C PRO A 70 -11.54 -0.92 -10.60
N SER A 71 -12.24 -1.96 -11.05
CA SER A 71 -13.59 -2.22 -10.56
C SER A 71 -13.58 -2.34 -9.03
N GLN A 72 -14.68 -1.97 -8.37
CA GLN A 72 -14.71 -1.92 -6.90
C GLN A 72 -14.26 -3.23 -6.24
N HIS A 73 -14.65 -4.37 -6.80
CA HIS A 73 -14.28 -5.69 -6.27
C HIS A 73 -12.79 -6.04 -6.43
N CYS A 74 -12.08 -5.34 -7.33
CA CYS A 74 -10.67 -5.54 -7.62
C CYS A 74 -9.75 -4.57 -6.87
N ARG A 75 -10.30 -3.65 -6.07
CA ARG A 75 -9.51 -2.72 -5.26
C ARG A 75 -8.89 -3.45 -4.07
N THR A 76 -7.59 -3.28 -3.89
CA THR A 76 -6.83 -4.00 -2.87
C THR A 76 -7.08 -3.50 -1.45
N PHE A 77 -7.40 -2.23 -1.29
CA PHE A 77 -7.76 -1.59 -0.02
C PHE A 77 -8.85 -0.54 -0.25
N GLU A 78 -9.77 -0.39 0.71
CA GLU A 78 -10.91 0.52 0.59
C GLU A 78 -11.01 1.41 1.83
N SER A 79 -11.34 2.69 1.61
CA SER A 79 -11.60 3.67 2.67
C SER A 79 -12.84 4.48 2.31
N ASP A 80 -13.84 4.46 3.19
CA ASP A 80 -15.08 5.22 3.00
C ASP A 80 -14.80 6.73 2.97
N LEU A 81 -13.81 7.21 3.75
CA LEU A 81 -13.43 8.61 3.74
C LEU A 81 -12.75 9.00 2.43
N VAL A 82 -11.91 8.15 1.85
CA VAL A 82 -11.30 8.37 0.53
C VAL A 82 -12.37 8.42 -0.56
N GLU A 83 -13.33 7.48 -0.57
CA GLU A 83 -14.44 7.52 -1.55
C GLU A 83 -15.28 8.78 -1.39
N LYS A 84 -15.52 9.24 -0.15
CA LYS A 84 -16.21 10.50 0.10
C LYS A 84 -15.43 11.69 -0.46
N ILE A 85 -14.13 11.78 -0.21
CA ILE A 85 -13.28 12.87 -0.74
C ILE A 85 -13.30 12.87 -2.27
N ILE A 86 -13.19 11.70 -2.90
CA ILE A 86 -13.25 11.57 -4.36
C ILE A 86 -14.60 12.07 -4.89
N LYS A 87 -15.70 11.68 -4.25
CA LYS A 87 -17.04 12.15 -4.61
C LYS A 87 -17.15 13.68 -4.48
N ASP A 88 -16.75 14.22 -3.33
CA ASP A 88 -16.81 15.66 -3.05
C ASP A 88 -15.99 16.46 -4.10
N PHE A 89 -14.78 16.01 -4.44
CA PHE A 89 -13.95 16.66 -5.47
C PHE A 89 -14.57 16.53 -6.86
N ASN A 90 -15.11 15.37 -7.22
CA ASN A 90 -15.74 15.18 -8.53
C ASN A 90 -16.99 16.08 -8.71
N GLU A 91 -17.74 16.32 -7.63
CA GLU A 91 -18.90 17.22 -7.64
C GLU A 91 -18.48 18.69 -7.67
N THR A 92 -17.48 19.09 -6.88
CA THR A 92 -17.13 20.51 -6.65
C THR A 92 -16.11 21.10 -7.62
N MET A 93 -15.21 20.29 -8.20
CA MET A 93 -14.21 20.78 -9.14
C MET A 93 -14.87 21.23 -10.44
N VAL A 94 -14.53 22.44 -10.88
CA VAL A 94 -15.03 23.02 -12.14
C VAL A 94 -14.44 22.29 -13.34
N ASP A 95 -13.13 22.04 -13.33
CA ASP A 95 -12.46 21.25 -14.36
C ASP A 95 -12.70 19.75 -14.13
N LYS A 96 -13.52 19.15 -15.01
CA LYS A 96 -13.91 17.75 -14.93
C LYS A 96 -12.83 16.78 -15.40
N ASP A 97 -11.89 17.23 -16.23
CA ASP A 97 -10.74 16.42 -16.61
C ASP A 97 -9.73 16.37 -15.46
N LEU A 98 -9.47 17.48 -14.79
CA LEU A 98 -8.65 17.50 -13.59
C LEU A 98 -9.28 16.68 -12.45
N ALA A 99 -10.61 16.76 -12.28
CA ALA A 99 -11.33 15.90 -11.34
C ALA A 99 -11.16 14.41 -11.67
N ARG A 100 -11.12 14.04 -12.96
CA ARG A 100 -10.85 12.67 -13.40
C ARG A 100 -9.43 12.23 -13.07
N ILE A 101 -8.42 13.09 -13.28
CA ILE A 101 -7.05 12.78 -12.88
C ILE A 101 -6.98 12.55 -11.37
N PHE A 102 -7.61 13.42 -10.57
CA PHE A 102 -7.68 13.23 -9.12
C PHE A 102 -8.35 11.91 -8.74
N ASN A 103 -9.50 11.60 -9.34
CA ASN A 103 -10.22 10.35 -9.12
C ASN A 103 -9.36 9.12 -9.46
N ASN A 104 -8.60 9.15 -10.56
CA ASN A 104 -7.75 8.05 -10.97
C ASN A 104 -6.48 7.91 -10.11
N ALA A 105 -5.84 9.03 -9.76
CA ALA A 105 -4.51 9.03 -9.13
C ALA A 105 -4.56 8.99 -7.60
N PHE A 106 -5.47 9.76 -6.98
CA PHE A 106 -5.52 9.89 -5.52
C PHE A 106 -5.69 8.57 -4.77
N PRO A 107 -6.56 7.62 -5.19
CA PRO A 107 -6.70 6.33 -4.54
C PRO A 107 -5.81 5.23 -5.13
N ASN A 108 -4.96 5.51 -6.12
CA ASN A 108 -4.31 4.45 -6.89
C ASN A 108 -3.44 3.50 -6.04
N THR A 109 -2.78 4.02 -5.00
CA THR A 109 -2.05 3.21 -4.02
C THR A 109 -2.99 2.24 -3.32
N LEU A 110 -4.09 2.73 -2.74
CA LEU A 110 -5.08 1.88 -2.05
C LEU A 110 -5.72 0.86 -3.01
N ASP A 111 -6.03 1.30 -4.21
CA ASP A 111 -6.72 0.47 -5.21
C ASP A 111 -5.83 -0.66 -5.75
N THR A 112 -4.50 -0.47 -5.83
CA THR A 112 -3.65 -1.35 -6.65
C THR A 112 -2.36 -1.83 -6.01
N THR A 113 -1.85 -1.17 -4.96
CA THR A 113 -0.50 -1.46 -4.45
C THR A 113 -0.46 -2.02 -3.02
N VAL A 114 -1.58 -2.03 -2.30
CA VAL A 114 -1.68 -2.71 -0.99
C VAL A 114 -1.80 -4.22 -1.22
N ARG A 115 -0.69 -4.91 -1.45
CA ARG A 115 -0.71 -6.34 -1.83
C ARG A 115 -1.03 -7.27 -0.67
N TRP A 116 -0.71 -6.86 0.55
CA TRP A 116 -1.08 -7.57 1.76
C TRP A 116 -1.26 -6.59 2.92
N HIS A 117 -2.30 -6.80 3.72
CA HIS A 117 -2.55 -6.01 4.92
C HIS A 117 -3.29 -6.86 5.95
N VAL A 118 -2.87 -6.75 7.20
CA VAL A 118 -3.48 -7.38 8.36
C VAL A 118 -3.53 -6.37 9.50
N ASP A 119 -4.61 -6.38 10.27
CA ASP A 119 -4.85 -5.35 11.29
C ASP A 119 -4.25 -5.68 12.66
N GLY A 120 -3.64 -6.86 12.78
CA GLY A 120 -3.06 -7.38 14.01
C GLY A 120 -4.04 -8.10 14.94
N THR A 121 -5.32 -8.25 14.55
CA THR A 121 -6.32 -9.02 15.30
C THR A 121 -6.30 -10.52 14.95
N GLU A 122 -5.89 -10.85 13.72
CA GLU A 122 -5.72 -12.24 13.29
C GLU A 122 -4.39 -12.81 13.82
N THR A 123 -4.47 -13.89 14.60
CA THR A 123 -3.28 -14.66 14.98
C THR A 123 -2.82 -15.47 13.77
N HIS A 124 -1.78 -15.01 13.07
CA HIS A 124 -1.18 -15.81 12.00
C HIS A 124 -0.63 -17.13 12.55
N ASP A 125 -0.72 -18.18 11.71
CA ASP A 125 -0.22 -19.53 12.01
C ASP A 125 1.18 -19.46 12.61
N THR A 126 1.26 -19.87 13.88
CA THR A 126 2.48 -19.93 14.69
C THR A 126 3.58 -20.77 14.04
N TYR A 127 3.25 -21.65 13.10
CA TYR A 127 4.21 -22.51 12.40
C TYR A 127 5.11 -21.76 11.40
N ALA A 128 4.54 -20.83 10.61
CA ALA A 128 5.34 -20.00 9.70
C ALA A 128 6.17 -18.96 10.46
N GLN A 129 5.60 -18.37 11.51
CA GLN A 129 6.36 -17.53 12.45
C GLN A 129 7.49 -18.32 13.12
N GLN A 130 7.31 -19.58 13.52
CA GLN A 130 8.39 -20.36 14.15
C GLN A 130 9.55 -20.71 13.20
N ILE A 131 9.29 -20.86 11.90
CA ILE A 131 10.31 -21.24 10.91
C ILE A 131 10.99 -20.00 10.29
N PHE A 132 10.24 -18.91 10.05
CA PHE A 132 10.74 -17.70 9.38
C PHE A 132 11.03 -16.52 10.30
N SER A 133 10.60 -16.56 11.57
CA SER A 133 11.15 -15.62 12.56
C SER A 133 12.58 -16.07 12.81
N SER A 134 13.52 -15.31 12.28
CA SER A 134 14.95 -15.37 12.56
C SER A 134 15.25 -15.09 14.06
N GLY A 135 14.70 -15.92 14.95
CA GLY A 135 15.01 -15.96 16.38
C GLY A 135 14.29 -14.96 17.29
N SER A 136 13.38 -14.11 16.79
CA SER A 136 12.63 -13.17 17.65
C SER A 136 11.13 -13.49 17.74
N ALA A 137 10.66 -13.79 18.95
CA ALA A 137 9.25 -14.05 19.24
C ALA A 137 8.34 -12.83 18.99
N GLU A 138 8.91 -11.64 18.74
CA GLU A 138 8.16 -10.40 18.50
C GLU A 138 8.11 -9.99 17.02
N ALA A 139 8.81 -10.69 16.12
CA ALA A 139 8.83 -10.37 14.70
C ALA A 139 7.43 -10.52 14.07
N TRP A 140 7.07 -9.58 13.19
CA TRP A 140 5.83 -9.62 12.41
C TRP A 140 4.53 -9.67 13.25
N LYS A 141 4.56 -9.17 14.49
CA LYS A 141 3.35 -8.99 15.31
C LYS A 141 2.64 -7.68 15.00
N GLY A 142 1.35 -7.63 15.36
CA GLY A 142 0.52 -6.44 15.19
C GLY A 142 0.10 -6.23 13.73
N ALA A 143 -0.37 -5.02 13.44
CA ALA A 143 -0.72 -4.65 12.07
C ALA A 143 0.52 -4.70 11.18
N GLN A 144 0.35 -5.15 9.93
CA GLN A 144 1.40 -5.21 8.91
C GLN A 144 0.79 -4.85 7.56
N SER A 145 1.54 -4.13 6.73
CA SER A 145 1.08 -3.67 5.41
C SER A 145 2.24 -3.71 4.43
N PHE A 146 2.08 -4.52 3.38
CA PHE A 146 3.02 -4.62 2.28
C PHE A 146 2.51 -3.78 1.10
N ILE A 147 3.23 -2.71 0.80
CA ILE A 147 2.87 -1.71 -0.19
C ILE A 147 3.89 -1.76 -1.32
N VAL A 148 3.49 -2.27 -2.48
CA VAL A 148 4.40 -2.41 -3.61
C VAL A 148 4.51 -1.13 -4.42
N THR A 149 5.57 -0.99 -5.20
CA THR A 149 5.77 0.17 -6.08
C THR A 149 4.76 0.24 -7.22
N GLY A 150 4.24 -0.91 -7.65
CA GLY A 150 3.22 -1.02 -8.68
C GLY A 150 3.21 -2.37 -9.37
N ASP A 151 3.86 -2.45 -10.54
CA ASP A 151 3.93 -3.66 -11.37
C ASP A 151 5.01 -4.67 -10.93
N ILE A 152 5.84 -4.29 -9.95
CA ILE A 152 6.82 -5.17 -9.33
C ILE A 152 6.29 -5.57 -7.95
N ASN A 153 6.29 -6.87 -7.63
CA ASN A 153 5.82 -7.38 -6.33
C ASN A 153 6.92 -7.27 -5.26
N ALA A 154 7.42 -6.06 -5.05
CA ALA A 154 8.43 -5.70 -4.07
C ALA A 154 8.15 -4.30 -3.51
N GLU A 155 8.59 -4.06 -2.29
CA GLU A 155 8.39 -2.79 -1.58
C GLU A 155 9.71 -2.02 -1.45
N TRP A 156 9.72 -0.79 -1.94
CA TRP A 156 10.78 0.19 -1.65
C TRP A 156 10.36 1.04 -0.46
N LEU A 157 11.26 1.22 0.51
CA LEU A 157 10.99 2.03 1.70
C LEU A 157 10.61 3.48 1.33
N ARG A 158 11.29 4.03 0.31
CA ARG A 158 11.00 5.36 -0.24
C ARG A 158 9.59 5.42 -0.83
N ASP A 159 9.29 4.49 -1.72
CA ASP A 159 8.08 4.51 -2.54
C ASP A 159 6.85 4.28 -1.66
N SER A 160 6.86 3.25 -0.80
CA SER A 160 5.73 2.98 0.09
C SER A 160 5.44 4.13 1.05
N THR A 161 6.49 4.80 1.54
CA THR A 161 6.31 6.01 2.37
C THR A 161 5.64 7.15 1.59
N ASN A 162 6.13 7.45 0.38
CA ASN A 162 5.57 8.55 -0.43
C ASN A 162 4.17 8.24 -0.97
N GLN A 163 3.90 6.97 -1.28
CA GLN A 163 2.57 6.48 -1.66
C GLN A 163 1.54 6.63 -0.54
N LEU A 164 1.96 6.65 0.73
CA LEU A 164 1.06 6.81 1.88
C LEU A 164 0.97 8.25 2.39
N ALA A 165 1.87 9.15 1.98
CA ALA A 165 1.99 10.50 2.51
C ALA A 165 0.67 11.31 2.41
N GLN A 166 -0.08 11.18 1.30
CA GLN A 166 -1.35 11.87 1.09
C GLN A 166 -2.49 11.36 1.98
N TYR A 167 -2.38 10.16 2.54
CA TYR A 167 -3.40 9.58 3.42
C TYR A 167 -3.13 9.82 4.91
N GLN A 168 -1.93 10.27 5.29
CA GLN A 168 -1.56 10.56 6.69
C GLN A 168 -2.58 11.47 7.39
N ARG A 169 -3.04 12.53 6.71
CA ARG A 169 -4.04 13.48 7.24
C ARG A 169 -5.42 12.86 7.48
N LEU A 170 -5.70 11.71 6.86
CA LEU A 170 -6.95 10.99 6.98
C LEU A 170 -6.94 10.00 8.15
N ALA A 171 -5.76 9.52 8.55
CA ALA A 171 -5.59 8.48 9.57
C ALA A 171 -6.36 8.78 10.87
N LYS A 172 -6.33 10.02 11.36
CA LYS A 172 -7.05 10.40 12.59
C LYS A 172 -8.58 10.21 12.51
N LYS A 173 -9.15 10.22 11.30
CA LYS A 173 -10.60 10.15 11.05
C LYS A 173 -11.04 8.84 10.42
N ASP A 174 -10.09 8.04 9.95
CA ASP A 174 -10.34 6.76 9.28
C ASP A 174 -9.42 5.69 9.88
N LYS A 175 -10.01 4.84 10.73
CA LYS A 175 -9.27 3.81 11.47
C LYS A 175 -8.65 2.77 10.54
N ALA A 176 -9.25 2.51 9.37
CA ALA A 176 -8.68 1.59 8.40
C ALA A 176 -7.38 2.18 7.81
N ILE A 177 -7.40 3.46 7.43
CA ILE A 177 -6.19 4.17 6.97
C ILE A 177 -5.14 4.27 8.09
N GLU A 178 -5.55 4.58 9.32
CA GLU A 178 -4.65 4.61 10.47
C GLU A 178 -3.93 3.27 10.65
N ASN A 179 -4.68 2.17 10.60
CA ASN A 179 -4.15 0.83 10.80
C ASN A 179 -3.30 0.36 9.60
N LEU A 180 -3.66 0.74 8.36
CA LEU A 180 -2.84 0.53 7.17
C LEU A 180 -1.46 1.18 7.31
N ILE A 181 -1.41 2.46 7.72
CA ILE A 181 -0.16 3.20 7.88
C ILE A 181 0.65 2.68 9.06
N LEU A 182 0.00 2.37 10.20
CA LEU A 182 0.65 1.69 11.33
C LEU A 182 1.29 0.36 10.89
N GLY A 183 0.56 -0.42 10.10
CA GLY A 183 1.07 -1.67 9.54
C GLY A 183 2.25 -1.47 8.61
N ALA A 184 2.26 -0.41 7.81
CA ALA A 184 3.39 -0.08 6.93
C ALA A 184 4.63 0.29 7.76
N ILE A 185 4.49 1.06 8.85
CA ILE A 185 5.60 1.39 9.74
C ILE A 185 6.19 0.12 10.38
N ASN A 186 5.32 -0.79 10.85
CA ASN A 186 5.76 -2.05 11.44
C ASN A 186 6.46 -2.95 10.42
N THR A 187 5.96 -3.02 9.18
CA THR A 187 6.57 -3.78 8.08
C THR A 187 7.92 -3.20 7.70
N GLN A 188 8.05 -1.88 7.56
CA GLN A 188 9.34 -1.24 7.29
C GLN A 188 10.35 -1.44 8.43
N ALA A 189 9.90 -1.51 9.69
CA ALA A 189 10.80 -1.82 10.82
C ALA A 189 11.42 -3.22 10.66
N GLU A 190 10.65 -4.22 10.26
CA GLU A 190 11.17 -5.57 9.99
C GLU A 190 12.20 -5.58 8.85
N TYR A 191 11.94 -4.83 7.78
CA TYR A 191 12.86 -4.67 6.65
C TYR A 191 14.18 -3.99 7.03
N VAL A 192 14.12 -2.89 7.78
CA VAL A 192 15.32 -2.20 8.28
C VAL A 192 16.14 -3.09 9.21
N ILE A 193 15.49 -3.98 9.97
CA ILE A 193 16.20 -4.92 10.84
C ILE A 193 16.88 -6.03 10.04
N GLU A 194 16.21 -6.54 9.02
CA GLU A 194 16.75 -7.61 8.18
C GLU A 194 17.95 -7.14 7.36
N SER A 195 17.86 -5.98 6.71
CA SER A 195 18.95 -5.48 5.86
C SER A 195 18.88 -3.95 5.71
N PRO A 196 19.43 -3.17 6.66
CA PRO A 196 19.33 -1.70 6.67
C PRO A 196 20.11 -1.02 5.53
N TYR A 197 20.93 -1.77 4.80
CA TYR A 197 21.66 -1.31 3.62
C TYR A 197 20.87 -1.41 2.32
N CYS A 198 19.74 -2.12 2.31
CA CYS A 198 19.00 -2.42 1.09
C CYS A 198 17.81 -1.47 0.90
N ASN A 199 17.47 -1.17 -0.36
CA ASN A 199 16.40 -0.25 -0.72
C ASN A 199 15.05 -0.96 -0.93
N ALA A 200 15.04 -2.24 -1.31
CA ALA A 200 13.84 -2.95 -1.73
C ALA A 200 13.70 -4.35 -1.14
N PHE A 201 12.49 -4.72 -0.74
CA PHE A 201 12.21 -5.94 0.00
C PHE A 201 11.16 -6.82 -0.67
N GLN A 202 11.33 -8.13 -0.46
CA GLN A 202 10.38 -9.16 -0.90
C GLN A 202 9.11 -9.12 -0.04
N PRO A 203 8.03 -9.79 -0.46
CA PRO A 203 6.83 -9.90 0.36
C PRO A 203 7.12 -10.44 1.76
N PRO A 204 6.47 -9.92 2.81
CA PRO A 204 6.64 -10.42 4.18
C PRO A 204 6.38 -11.92 4.25
N PRO A 205 7.19 -12.72 4.98
CA PRO A 205 6.96 -14.16 5.10
C PRO A 205 5.52 -14.54 5.53
N PRO A 206 4.86 -13.82 6.46
CA PRO A 206 3.48 -14.11 6.84
C PRO A 206 2.45 -13.89 5.73
N SER A 207 2.76 -13.09 4.70
CA SER A 207 1.85 -12.84 3.57
C SER A 207 1.60 -14.07 2.70
N LYS A 208 2.51 -15.07 2.76
CA LYS A 208 2.52 -16.27 1.89
C LYS A 208 2.58 -15.95 0.40
N LEU A 209 2.91 -14.71 0.02
CA LEU A 209 3.15 -14.31 -1.36
C LEU A 209 4.53 -14.80 -1.81
N HIS A 210 4.67 -15.12 -3.09
CA HIS A 210 5.93 -15.58 -3.65
C HIS A 210 6.90 -14.41 -3.86
N PRO A 211 8.19 -14.56 -3.50
CA PRO A 211 9.24 -13.64 -3.90
C PRO A 211 9.32 -13.48 -5.42
N SER A 212 9.74 -12.30 -5.86
CA SER A 212 9.99 -12.02 -7.28
C SER A 212 11.49 -12.00 -7.56
N ASP A 213 11.89 -12.51 -8.72
CA ASP A 213 13.26 -12.38 -9.20
C ASP A 213 13.41 -11.07 -9.97
N ASN A 214 14.44 -10.28 -9.64
CA ASN A 214 14.75 -9.03 -10.31
C ASN A 214 15.76 -9.21 -11.46
N GLY A 215 16.27 -10.44 -11.67
CA GLY A 215 17.24 -10.79 -12.69
C GLY A 215 18.62 -10.12 -12.51
N GLN A 216 18.88 -9.50 -11.36
CA GLN A 216 20.14 -8.81 -11.09
C GLN A 216 21.16 -9.79 -10.48
N GLY A 217 22.41 -9.66 -10.92
CA GLY A 217 23.57 -10.42 -10.43
C GLY A 217 24.54 -9.53 -9.66
N ASP A 218 24.02 -8.55 -8.92
CA ASP A 218 24.82 -7.54 -8.25
C ASP A 218 25.68 -8.17 -7.14
N ASN A 219 26.96 -7.79 -7.10
CA ASN A 219 27.86 -8.17 -6.02
C ASN A 219 27.92 -7.03 -5.00
N VAL A 220 27.10 -7.15 -3.96
CA VAL A 220 26.99 -6.12 -2.91
C VAL A 220 27.57 -6.62 -1.59
N HIS A 221 27.95 -5.68 -0.75
CA HIS A 221 28.40 -5.96 0.60
C HIS A 221 27.86 -4.89 1.56
N PRO A 222 27.30 -5.25 2.74
CA PRO A 222 27.16 -6.61 3.29
C PRO A 222 26.32 -7.56 2.44
N ALA A 223 26.52 -8.87 2.62
CA ALA A 223 25.69 -9.86 1.95
C ALA A 223 24.26 -9.81 2.52
N TYR A 224 23.27 -9.94 1.65
CA TYR A 224 21.85 -9.96 2.01
C TYR A 224 21.22 -11.31 1.69
N GLN A 225 20.03 -11.58 2.25
CA GLN A 225 19.26 -12.78 1.95
C GLN A 225 18.29 -12.53 0.78
N PRO A 226 18.46 -13.16 -0.41
CA PRO A 226 17.62 -12.88 -1.59
C PRO A 226 16.14 -13.27 -1.42
N SER A 227 15.81 -14.15 -0.46
CA SER A 227 14.42 -14.48 -0.14
C SER A 227 13.70 -13.37 0.65
N GLN A 228 14.43 -12.38 1.16
CA GLN A 228 13.89 -11.27 1.96
C GLN A 228 14.10 -9.91 1.31
N VAL A 229 15.18 -9.76 0.55
CA VAL A 229 15.54 -8.52 -0.15
C VAL A 229 15.34 -8.71 -1.65
N PHE A 230 14.65 -7.75 -2.26
CA PHE A 230 14.46 -7.71 -3.72
C PHE A 230 15.66 -7.07 -4.41
N GLU A 231 16.13 -5.93 -3.90
CA GLU A 231 17.30 -5.20 -4.41
C GLU A 231 18.05 -4.58 -3.23
N CYS A 232 19.38 -4.59 -3.29
CA CYS A 232 20.22 -4.09 -2.20
C CYS A 232 21.17 -2.98 -2.65
N LYS A 233 20.61 -1.85 -3.06
CA LYS A 233 21.36 -0.62 -3.30
C LYS A 233 21.24 0.29 -2.09
N TYR A 234 22.38 0.61 -1.48
CA TYR A 234 22.38 1.54 -0.35
C TYR A 234 22.00 2.94 -0.79
N GLU A 235 20.84 3.38 -0.29
CA GLU A 235 20.23 4.66 -0.55
C GLU A 235 19.91 5.28 0.81
N LEU A 236 20.64 6.33 1.20
CA LEU A 236 20.47 7.00 2.51
C LEU A 236 19.01 7.43 2.74
N ASP A 237 18.30 7.81 1.68
CA ASP A 237 16.91 8.22 1.77
C ASP A 237 15.96 7.06 2.11
N SER A 238 16.29 5.80 1.85
CA SER A 238 15.47 4.64 2.26
C SER A 238 15.27 4.63 3.78
N LEU A 239 16.35 4.85 4.52
CA LEU A 239 16.34 4.96 5.99
C LEU A 239 15.65 6.25 6.46
N ALA A 240 15.82 7.36 5.73
CA ALA A 240 15.14 8.61 6.04
C ALA A 240 13.60 8.48 5.87
N HIS A 241 13.14 7.73 4.87
CA HIS A 241 11.72 7.49 4.63
C HIS A 241 11.08 6.63 5.72
N PHE A 242 11.78 5.64 6.25
CA PHE A 242 11.33 4.90 7.44
C PHE A 242 11.04 5.83 8.64
N LEU A 243 11.96 6.75 8.94
CA LEU A 243 11.75 7.73 10.00
C LEU A 243 10.62 8.72 9.68
N ARG A 244 10.56 9.18 8.43
CA ARG A 244 9.52 10.12 7.96
C ARG A 244 8.12 9.51 8.10
N LEU A 245 7.93 8.24 7.74
CA LEU A 245 6.63 7.56 7.81
C LEU A 245 6.08 7.57 9.24
N GLY A 246 6.92 7.21 10.22
CA GLY A 246 6.57 7.23 11.64
C GLY A 246 6.31 8.63 12.19
N ASN A 247 7.15 9.61 11.84
CA ASN A 247 6.98 10.99 12.27
C ASN A 247 5.70 11.63 11.72
N GLU A 248 5.42 11.47 10.42
CA GLU A 248 4.17 11.98 9.83
C GLU A 248 2.94 11.30 10.43
N PHE A 249 3.03 9.99 10.74
CA PHE A 249 1.94 9.28 11.40
C PHE A 249 1.66 9.84 12.80
N TYR A 250 2.70 10.05 13.61
CA TYR A 250 2.58 10.68 14.92
C TYR A 250 2.00 12.09 14.83
N ASP A 251 2.51 12.93 13.92
CA ASP A 251 2.06 14.32 13.78
C ASP A 251 0.57 14.43 13.39
N ASN A 252 0.07 13.48 12.59
CA ASN A 252 -1.32 13.49 12.13
C ASN A 252 -2.29 12.80 13.08
N THR A 253 -1.85 11.82 13.87
CA THR A 253 -2.74 10.98 14.71
C THR A 253 -2.56 11.21 16.21
N GLY A 254 -1.34 11.56 16.64
CA GLY A 254 -0.90 11.53 18.04
C GLY A 254 -0.61 10.12 18.57
N SER A 255 -0.74 9.08 17.73
CA SER A 255 -0.53 7.68 18.13
C SER A 255 0.95 7.34 18.21
N THR A 256 1.33 6.66 19.28
CA THR A 256 2.67 6.11 19.51
C THR A 256 2.68 4.58 19.41
N GLU A 257 1.61 3.96 18.88
CA GLU A 257 1.48 2.49 18.81
C GLU A 257 2.61 1.83 18.02
N PHE A 258 3.23 2.56 17.07
CA PHE A 258 4.36 2.08 16.28
C PHE A 258 5.68 1.99 17.06
N LEU A 259 5.79 2.63 18.24
CA LEU A 259 7.00 2.62 19.09
C LEU A 259 7.16 1.28 19.82
N THR A 260 7.26 0.20 19.07
CA THR A 260 7.42 -1.17 19.55
C THR A 260 8.89 -1.51 19.82
N PRO A 261 9.20 -2.59 20.57
CA PRO A 261 10.58 -3.07 20.70
C PRO A 261 11.26 -3.35 19.36
N ARG A 262 10.50 -3.83 18.36
CA ARG A 262 10.99 -4.01 16.99
C ARG A 262 11.36 -2.67 16.36
N TRP A 263 10.51 -1.65 16.46
CA TRP A 263 10.81 -0.33 15.92
C TRP A 263 12.08 0.29 16.52
N TYR A 264 12.30 0.15 17.84
CA TYR A 264 13.56 0.61 18.46
C TYR A 264 14.79 -0.17 17.96
N HIS A 265 14.67 -1.48 17.74
CA HIS A 265 15.74 -2.28 17.14
C HIS A 265 16.04 -1.90 15.68
N ALA A 266 15.01 -1.51 14.92
CA ALA A 266 15.18 -0.92 13.58
C ALA A 266 15.92 0.42 13.66
N LEU A 267 15.54 1.27 14.61
CA LEU A 267 16.21 2.55 14.84
C LEU A 267 17.69 2.36 15.21
N GLU A 268 18.01 1.40 16.09
CA GLU A 268 19.40 1.05 16.43
C GLU A 268 20.19 0.57 15.20
N SER A 269 19.58 -0.26 14.36
CA SER A 269 20.20 -0.75 13.12
C SER A 269 20.44 0.38 12.13
N LEU A 270 19.48 1.29 11.98
CA LEU A 270 19.61 2.51 11.18
C LEU A 270 20.75 3.39 11.69
N LEU A 271 20.80 3.68 12.99
CA LEU A 271 21.84 4.52 13.59
C LEU A 271 23.23 3.90 13.43
N ARG A 272 23.33 2.56 13.52
CA ARG A 272 24.58 1.84 13.21
C ARG A 272 25.01 2.07 11.77
N VAL A 273 24.10 1.96 10.79
CA VAL A 273 24.44 2.24 9.37
C VAL A 273 24.89 3.68 9.18
N LEU A 274 24.25 4.65 9.85
CA LEU A 274 24.68 6.05 9.75
C LEU A 274 26.09 6.26 10.33
N ASP A 275 26.42 5.62 11.44
CA ASP A 275 27.77 5.66 12.03
C ASP A 275 28.80 5.04 11.07
N GLU A 276 28.53 3.85 10.55
CA GLU A 276 29.39 3.13 9.59
C GLU A 276 29.62 3.93 8.30
N GLN A 277 28.57 4.49 7.71
CA GLN A 277 28.66 5.26 6.47
C GLN A 277 29.20 6.68 6.67
N SER A 278 29.35 7.13 7.92
CA SER A 278 30.03 8.39 8.26
C SER A 278 31.54 8.25 8.42
N GLN A 279 32.06 7.01 8.51
CA GLN A 279 33.49 6.78 8.71
C GLN A 279 34.32 7.20 7.49
N SER A 280 35.50 7.76 7.75
CA SER A 280 36.40 8.19 6.69
C SER A 280 37.00 6.99 5.96
N THR A 281 37.06 7.08 4.63
CA THR A 281 37.77 6.12 3.78
C THR A 281 39.29 6.19 3.93
N PHE A 282 39.82 7.20 4.63
CA PHE A 282 41.25 7.39 4.83
C PHE A 282 41.60 7.63 6.30
N SER A 283 42.69 7.00 6.75
CA SER A 283 43.19 7.23 8.10
C SER A 283 43.60 8.69 8.28
N PRO A 284 43.09 9.40 9.30
CA PRO A 284 43.51 10.78 9.55
C PRO A 284 44.98 10.88 10.03
N LYS A 285 45.57 9.76 10.49
CA LYS A 285 46.95 9.72 10.98
C LYS A 285 47.96 9.43 9.89
N THR A 286 47.66 8.49 9.01
CA THR A 286 48.62 7.99 8.01
C THR A 286 48.25 8.33 6.57
N GLY A 287 47.02 8.80 6.32
CA GLY A 287 46.49 9.00 4.96
C GLY A 287 46.24 7.69 4.20
N ALA A 288 46.45 6.52 4.81
CA ALA A 288 46.25 5.24 4.16
C ALA A 288 44.76 4.95 3.97
N PHE A 289 44.42 4.31 2.85
CA PHE A 289 43.08 3.79 2.59
C PHE A 289 42.66 2.82 3.70
N GLN A 290 41.47 3.01 4.23
CA GLN A 290 40.81 2.12 5.19
C GLN A 290 39.59 1.52 4.52
N ARG A 291 39.53 0.19 4.48
CA ARG A 291 38.35 -0.51 3.97
C ARG A 291 37.19 -0.25 4.94
N GLN A 292 36.00 -0.02 4.40
CA GLN A 292 34.80 0.09 5.22
C GLN A 292 34.59 -1.19 6.02
N GLU A 293 34.37 -1.02 7.33
CA GLU A 293 33.96 -2.08 8.25
C GLU A 293 32.44 -2.02 8.38
N TYR A 294 31.78 -3.13 8.06
CA TYR A 294 30.34 -3.29 8.22
C TYR A 294 30.11 -4.30 9.35
N ARG A 295 29.25 -4.00 10.33
CA ARG A 295 29.03 -4.84 11.50
C ARG A 295 27.61 -5.40 11.59
#